data_AF-A0A7S2QKU8-F1
#
_entry.id   AF-A0A7S2QKU8-F1
#
_cell.length_a   1.000
_cell.length_b   1.000
_cell.length_c   1.000
_cell.angle_alpha   90.00
_cell.angle_beta   90.00
_cell.angle_gamma   90.00
#
_symmetry.space_group_name_H-M   'P 1'
#
loop_
_entity.id
_entity.type
_entity.pdbx_description
1 polymer ?
#
loop_
_entity_poly.entity_id
_entity_poly.type
_entity_poly.pdbx_seq_one_letter_code
_entity_poly.pdbx_strand_id
1 'polypeptide(L)'
;HYYDPELTESLRYILVVGVTGGGDEGKGTMIRNTIGMVSGLPPECRCRFIVCNNEEGHRLEMMTCWEKFCAVLAAIPNFGGLSYEDNLRQFLAVWCEETKTMNLNSVGAKVKQLDPGILNRLCGSTAIAKIKEQAGWKSFDAPTLAKLEAAIEALKADLGTNYNQFTPMTPHLDYVRDWVPPDPNSTSLRMHFTSRAKPHEDNRNIMVQHVAVGTWYYKVPPNATPQQWLELRRDCREMVYAQPDDDDLNVKVPLRSSHGKAGGLNFVDNYISIVNDRPENMYGTEQDEAPSLYAIADARHQYQPDFFISCVPCFFQQDMSLNRSVGFTQAPQHYPEHADKFDYLDNNNAQ
;
A
#
# COMPACT_ATOMS: atom_id res chain seq x y z
N HIS A 1 -19.89 -3.20 -17.08
CA HIS A 1 -18.81 -2.50 -17.79
C HIS A 1 -17.62 -3.45 -17.86
N TYR A 2 -16.95 -3.56 -19.00
CA TYR A 2 -15.71 -4.33 -19.14
C TYR A 2 -14.53 -3.36 -19.02
N TYR A 3 -13.38 -3.86 -18.59
CA TYR A 3 -12.16 -3.06 -18.53
C TYR A 3 -11.65 -2.75 -19.94
N ASP A 4 -11.28 -1.49 -20.16
CA ASP A 4 -10.57 -1.01 -21.33
C ASP A 4 -9.34 -0.22 -20.85
N PRO A 5 -8.13 -0.43 -21.40
CA PRO A 5 -6.94 0.33 -21.07
C PRO A 5 -7.13 1.86 -21.15
N GLU A 6 -7.97 2.36 -22.05
CA GLU A 6 -8.27 3.79 -22.21
C GLU A 6 -8.88 4.41 -20.94
N LEU A 7 -9.58 3.63 -20.12
CA LEU A 7 -10.11 4.12 -18.83
C LEU A 7 -9.00 4.66 -17.94
N THR A 8 -7.85 3.99 -17.92
CA THR A 8 -6.72 4.39 -17.06
C THR A 8 -5.93 5.57 -17.61
N GLU A 9 -6.06 5.91 -18.89
CA GLU A 9 -5.40 7.08 -19.48
C GLU A 9 -5.96 8.40 -18.94
N SER A 10 -7.25 8.41 -18.61
CA SER A 10 -7.93 9.55 -18.00
C SER A 10 -7.61 9.76 -16.51
N LEU A 11 -6.77 8.90 -15.93
CA LEU A 11 -6.37 8.96 -14.53
C LEU A 11 -4.93 9.44 -14.41
N ARG A 12 -4.65 10.22 -13.37
CA ARG A 12 -3.28 10.60 -13.03
C ARG A 12 -2.51 9.40 -12.51
N TYR A 13 -3.10 8.65 -11.56
CA TYR A 13 -2.56 7.38 -11.08
C TYR A 13 -3.62 6.53 -10.37
N ILE A 14 -3.30 5.25 -10.18
CA ILE A 14 -3.97 4.35 -9.24
C ILE A 14 -3.02 4.11 -8.08
N LEU A 15 -3.42 4.49 -6.86
CA LEU A 15 -2.68 4.23 -5.62
C LEU A 15 -3.32 3.07 -4.86
N VAL A 16 -2.55 2.01 -4.64
CA VAL A 16 -2.93 0.83 -3.89
C VAL A 16 -2.16 0.83 -2.57
N VAL A 17 -2.89 0.90 -1.46
CA VAL A 17 -2.30 1.00 -0.13
C VAL A 17 -2.60 -0.25 0.69
N GLY A 18 -1.53 -0.89 1.14
CA GLY A 18 -1.54 -1.98 2.11
C GLY A 18 -1.17 -1.43 3.47
N VAL A 19 -2.07 -1.54 4.45
CA VAL A 19 -1.80 -1.02 5.80
C VAL A 19 -1.48 -2.17 6.75
N THR A 20 -0.31 -2.11 7.38
CA THR A 20 0.04 -2.92 8.55
C THR A 20 -0.10 -2.04 9.79
N GLY A 21 -0.99 -2.40 10.70
CA GLY A 21 -1.22 -1.64 11.93
C GLY A 21 -1.79 -2.44 13.10
N GLY A 22 -2.24 -3.67 12.86
CA GLY A 22 -2.69 -4.58 13.90
C GLY A 22 -1.55 -5.36 14.54
N GLY A 23 -1.63 -5.65 15.85
CA GLY A 23 -0.67 -6.50 16.56
C GLY A 23 -0.61 -7.95 16.06
N ASP A 24 -1.56 -8.36 15.22
CA ASP A 24 -1.66 -9.70 14.61
C ASP A 24 -1.08 -9.77 13.19
N GLU A 25 -0.64 -8.64 12.61
CA GLU A 25 -0.09 -8.57 11.26
C GLU A 25 1.45 -8.63 11.28
N GLY A 26 2.04 -9.55 10.52
CA GLY A 26 3.47 -9.83 10.48
C GLY A 26 4.07 -9.71 9.07
N LYS A 27 5.35 -10.09 8.92
CA LYS A 27 6.02 -10.04 7.61
C LYS A 27 5.26 -10.81 6.54
N GLY A 28 4.71 -11.97 6.86
CA GLY A 28 4.00 -12.77 5.88
C GLY A 28 2.63 -12.21 5.46
N THR A 29 1.89 -11.55 6.35
CA THR A 29 0.67 -10.83 5.92
C THR A 29 1.02 -9.66 5.01
N MET A 30 2.04 -8.87 5.36
CA MET A 30 2.50 -7.75 4.54
C MET A 30 2.96 -8.21 3.14
N ILE A 31 3.81 -9.25 3.07
CA ILE A 31 4.29 -9.79 1.78
C ILE A 31 3.12 -10.38 0.98
N ARG A 32 2.23 -11.15 1.60
CA ARG A 32 1.03 -11.68 0.92
C ARG A 32 0.17 -10.56 0.34
N ASN A 33 -0.12 -9.53 1.12
CA ASN A 33 -0.87 -8.38 0.64
C ASN A 33 -0.13 -7.67 -0.50
N THR A 34 1.18 -7.44 -0.37
CA THR A 34 2.00 -6.81 -1.41
C THR A 34 2.01 -7.60 -2.72
N ILE A 35 2.12 -8.94 -2.65
CA ILE A 35 1.97 -9.81 -3.83
C ILE A 35 0.64 -9.54 -4.52
N GLY A 36 -0.46 -9.46 -3.76
CA GLY A 36 -1.78 -9.14 -4.30
C GLY A 36 -1.87 -7.72 -4.88
N MET A 37 -1.35 -6.73 -4.17
CA MET A 37 -1.39 -5.33 -4.63
C MET A 37 -0.71 -5.18 -6.00
N VAL A 38 0.47 -5.77 -6.16
CA VAL A 38 1.21 -5.70 -7.44
C VAL A 38 0.56 -6.62 -8.49
N SER A 39 0.00 -7.78 -8.11
CA SER A 39 -0.71 -8.66 -9.05
C SER A 39 -1.97 -8.04 -9.64
N GLY A 40 -2.58 -7.08 -8.93
CA GLY A 40 -3.73 -6.30 -9.39
C GLY A 40 -3.42 -5.27 -10.47
N LEU A 41 -2.15 -5.07 -10.86
CA LEU A 41 -1.78 -4.18 -11.97
C LEU A 41 -2.60 -4.51 -13.23
N PRO A 42 -3.45 -3.59 -13.72
CA PRO A 42 -4.26 -3.85 -14.90
C PRO A 42 -3.40 -4.12 -16.15
N PRO A 43 -3.86 -4.97 -17.08
CA PRO A 43 -3.21 -5.13 -18.38
C PRO A 43 -3.19 -3.78 -19.11
N GLU A 44 -2.04 -3.41 -19.68
CA GLU A 44 -1.88 -2.17 -20.46
C GLU A 44 -2.29 -0.90 -19.69
N CYS A 45 -2.10 -0.89 -18.36
CA CYS A 45 -2.35 0.29 -17.53
C CYS A 45 -1.64 1.53 -18.11
N ARG A 46 -2.42 2.58 -18.44
CA ARG A 46 -1.93 3.81 -19.09
C ARG A 46 -1.63 4.93 -18.09
N CYS A 47 -1.92 4.73 -16.81
CA CYS A 47 -1.44 5.58 -15.72
C CYS A 47 -0.42 4.87 -14.84
N ARG A 48 0.28 5.62 -13.99
CA ARG A 48 1.13 5.11 -12.91
C ARG A 48 0.27 4.25 -11.99
N PHE A 49 0.78 3.09 -11.66
CA PHE A 49 0.24 2.17 -10.70
C PHE A 49 1.17 2.15 -9.50
N ILE A 50 0.74 2.79 -8.42
CA ILE A 50 1.55 3.08 -7.24
C ILE A 50 1.14 2.09 -6.16
N VAL A 51 2.08 1.31 -5.65
CA VAL A 51 1.86 0.39 -4.53
C VAL A 51 2.56 0.93 -3.30
N CYS A 52 1.81 1.25 -2.24
CA CYS A 52 2.35 1.78 -1.00
C CYS A 52 2.07 0.82 0.16
N ASN A 53 3.13 0.31 0.80
CA ASN A 53 3.01 -0.38 2.08
C ASN A 53 3.17 0.64 3.21
N ASN A 54 2.10 0.85 3.98
CA ASN A 54 2.12 1.73 5.14
C ASN A 54 2.20 0.94 6.44
N GLU A 55 3.32 1.06 7.14
CA GLU A 55 3.64 0.36 8.38
C GLU A 55 3.48 1.28 9.60
N GLU A 56 2.31 1.22 10.23
CA GLU A 56 1.98 1.99 11.45
C GLU A 56 2.77 1.53 12.68
N GLY A 57 3.26 0.29 12.69
CA GLY A 57 3.97 -0.31 13.82
C GLY A 57 5.44 0.07 13.94
N HIS A 58 6.02 0.83 12.99
CA HIS A 58 7.44 1.22 12.98
C HIS A 58 8.43 0.05 13.07
N ARG A 59 8.13 -1.06 12.39
CA ARG A 59 8.94 -2.28 12.43
C ARG A 59 9.94 -2.31 11.29
N LEU A 60 11.25 -2.22 11.62
CA LEU A 60 12.35 -2.24 10.65
C LEU A 60 12.35 -3.52 9.79
N GLU A 61 11.95 -4.63 10.39
CA GLU A 61 11.90 -5.93 9.74
C GLU A 61 10.89 -5.97 8.59
N MET A 62 9.82 -5.18 8.66
CA MET A 62 8.85 -5.05 7.56
C MET A 62 9.49 -4.35 6.36
N MET A 63 10.21 -3.25 6.60
CA MET A 63 10.93 -2.53 5.55
C MET A 63 12.00 -3.42 4.91
N THR A 64 12.79 -4.11 5.72
CA THR A 64 13.85 -5.03 5.22
C THR A 64 13.26 -6.16 4.38
N CYS A 65 12.10 -6.69 4.80
CA CYS A 65 11.39 -7.71 4.05
C CYS A 65 10.83 -7.17 2.72
N TRP A 66 10.29 -5.94 2.74
CA TRP A 66 9.81 -5.24 1.55
C TRP A 66 10.94 -4.94 0.55
N GLU A 67 12.13 -4.53 1.01
CA GLU A 67 13.30 -4.29 0.15
C GLU A 67 13.73 -5.59 -0.56
N LYS A 68 13.70 -6.72 0.16
CA LYS A 68 13.99 -8.05 -0.42
C LYS A 68 12.91 -8.50 -1.41
N PHE A 69 11.65 -8.18 -1.15
CA PHE A 69 10.57 -8.40 -2.13
C PHE A 69 10.78 -7.58 -3.40
N CYS A 70 11.14 -6.30 -3.28
CA CYS A 70 11.46 -5.46 -4.43
C CYS A 70 12.67 -6.00 -5.23
N ALA A 71 13.66 -6.58 -4.56
CA ALA A 71 14.77 -7.26 -5.22
C ALA A 71 14.32 -8.49 -6.03
N VAL A 72 13.29 -9.22 -5.57
CA VAL A 72 12.67 -10.29 -6.37
C VAL A 72 12.03 -9.70 -7.62
N LEU A 73 11.23 -8.63 -7.50
CA LEU A 73 10.60 -8.00 -8.65
C LEU A 73 11.60 -7.48 -9.69
N ALA A 74 12.72 -6.91 -9.23
CA ALA A 74 13.80 -6.43 -10.07
C ALA A 74 14.53 -7.57 -10.81
N ALA A 75 14.49 -8.80 -10.27
CA ALA A 75 15.18 -9.95 -10.83
C ALA A 75 14.27 -10.82 -11.72
N ILE A 76 12.98 -10.50 -11.87
CA ILE A 76 12.06 -11.24 -12.74
C ILE A 76 12.55 -11.12 -14.19
N PRO A 77 12.87 -12.23 -14.87
CA PRO A 77 13.29 -12.21 -16.27
C PRO A 77 12.13 -11.92 -17.20
N ASN A 78 12.43 -11.57 -18.45
CA ASN A 78 11.45 -11.67 -19.52
C ASN A 78 11.24 -13.15 -19.86
N PHE A 79 10.03 -13.67 -19.60
CA PHE A 79 9.62 -15.05 -19.86
C PHE A 79 8.61 -15.18 -21.00
N GLY A 80 8.63 -14.22 -21.93
CA GLY A 80 7.77 -14.20 -23.11
C GLY A 80 6.71 -13.11 -23.08
N GLY A 81 6.71 -12.24 -22.06
CA GLY A 81 5.90 -11.02 -22.05
C GLY A 81 6.44 -9.95 -23.00
N LEU A 82 5.54 -9.08 -23.47
CA LEU A 82 5.90 -7.99 -24.40
C LEU A 82 6.57 -6.82 -23.67
N SER A 83 6.32 -6.67 -22.38
CA SER A 83 6.87 -5.62 -21.50
C SER A 83 7.33 -6.18 -20.15
N TYR A 84 8.03 -5.36 -19.37
CA TYR A 84 8.35 -5.69 -17.97
C TYR A 84 7.08 -5.98 -17.16
N GLU A 85 6.07 -5.13 -17.28
CA GLU A 85 4.77 -5.26 -16.60
C GLU A 85 4.04 -6.56 -17.00
N ASP A 86 4.10 -6.99 -18.26
CA ASP A 86 3.48 -8.25 -18.69
C ASP A 86 4.11 -9.47 -18.03
N ASN A 87 5.44 -9.47 -17.92
CA ASN A 87 6.18 -10.51 -17.22
C ASN A 87 5.86 -10.43 -15.71
N LEU A 88 5.86 -9.25 -15.13
CA LEU A 88 5.52 -9.06 -13.73
C LEU A 88 4.12 -9.61 -13.39
N ARG A 89 3.10 -9.26 -14.19
CA ARG A 89 1.71 -9.70 -14.02
C ARG A 89 1.57 -11.22 -14.08
N GLN A 90 2.19 -11.86 -15.07
CA GLN A 90 2.12 -13.32 -15.20
C GLN A 90 2.78 -14.02 -14.01
N PHE A 91 3.92 -13.51 -13.52
CA PHE A 91 4.64 -14.11 -12.38
C PHE A 91 3.82 -13.96 -11.11
N LEU A 92 3.32 -12.75 -10.87
CA LEU A 92 2.53 -12.43 -9.68
C LEU A 92 1.15 -13.06 -9.69
N ALA A 93 0.54 -13.33 -10.84
CA ALA A 93 -0.70 -14.08 -10.90
C ALA A 93 -0.51 -15.49 -10.31
N VAL A 94 0.55 -16.20 -10.72
CA VAL A 94 0.89 -17.51 -10.16
C VAL A 94 1.23 -17.39 -8.66
N TRP A 95 2.00 -16.38 -8.27
CA TRP A 95 2.39 -16.19 -6.86
C TRP A 95 1.20 -15.82 -5.96
N CYS A 96 0.27 -15.02 -6.47
CA CYS A 96 -0.97 -14.66 -5.79
C CYS A 96 -1.85 -15.90 -5.57
N GLU A 97 -2.01 -16.73 -6.60
CA GLU A 97 -2.72 -18.02 -6.50
C GLU A 97 -2.08 -18.96 -5.46
N GLU A 98 -0.75 -18.96 -5.37
CA GLU A 98 -0.01 -19.71 -4.35
C GLU A 98 -0.18 -19.17 -2.93
N THR A 99 -0.69 -17.96 -2.73
CA THR A 99 -0.77 -17.34 -1.40
C THR A 99 -2.20 -17.00 -0.96
N LYS A 100 -3.19 -17.06 -1.87
CA LYS A 100 -4.57 -16.63 -1.62
C LYS A 100 -5.27 -17.29 -0.44
N THR A 101 -4.98 -18.57 -0.19
CA THR A 101 -5.63 -19.33 0.90
C THR A 101 -4.92 -19.21 2.25
N MET A 102 -3.80 -18.48 2.34
CA MET A 102 -3.11 -18.27 3.61
C MET A 102 -3.88 -17.28 4.48
N ASN A 103 -4.00 -17.58 5.76
CA ASN A 103 -4.72 -16.78 6.76
C ASN A 103 -3.81 -16.37 7.92
N LEU A 104 -4.34 -15.59 8.87
CA LEU A 104 -3.60 -15.10 10.04
C LEU A 104 -2.99 -16.22 10.91
N ASN A 105 -3.60 -17.41 10.95
CA ASN A 105 -3.03 -18.54 11.70
C ASN A 105 -1.78 -19.11 11.04
N SER A 106 -1.66 -18.93 9.71
CA SER A 106 -0.55 -19.45 8.91
C SER A 106 0.59 -18.43 8.71
N VAL A 107 0.26 -17.12 8.69
CA VAL A 107 1.23 -16.05 8.35
C VAL A 107 1.15 -14.80 9.25
N GLY A 108 0.31 -14.78 10.29
CA GLY A 108 0.17 -13.63 11.19
C GLY A 108 1.35 -13.47 12.16
N ALA A 109 1.38 -12.36 12.89
CA ALA A 109 2.46 -12.03 13.85
C ALA A 109 2.56 -13.00 15.03
N LYS A 110 1.48 -13.73 15.35
CA LYS A 110 1.46 -14.77 16.39
C LYS A 110 2.21 -16.05 15.98
N VAL A 111 2.48 -16.23 14.69
CA VAL A 111 3.27 -17.37 14.19
C VAL A 111 4.73 -17.16 14.61
N LYS A 112 5.33 -18.17 15.24
CA LYS A 112 6.74 -18.09 15.68
C LYS A 112 7.72 -18.41 14.55
N GLN A 113 7.33 -19.35 13.71
CA GLN A 113 8.09 -19.83 12.57
C GLN A 113 7.12 -20.29 11.49
N LEU A 114 7.37 -19.91 10.24
CA LEU A 114 6.56 -20.36 9.11
C LEU A 114 6.84 -21.83 8.81
N ASP A 115 5.79 -22.60 8.51
CA ASP A 115 5.97 -23.94 7.96
C ASP A 115 6.78 -23.87 6.66
N PRO A 116 7.70 -24.81 6.39
CA PRO A 116 8.52 -24.79 5.18
C PRO A 116 7.72 -24.69 3.88
N GLY A 117 6.55 -25.33 3.83
CA GLY A 117 5.64 -25.25 2.68
C GLY A 117 5.03 -23.87 2.49
N ILE A 118 4.65 -23.18 3.58
CA ILE A 118 4.15 -21.80 3.54
C ILE A 118 5.28 -20.86 3.13
N LEU A 119 6.46 -21.02 3.75
CA LEU A 119 7.63 -20.21 3.45
C LEU A 119 7.99 -20.26 1.96
N ASN A 120 8.06 -21.46 1.36
CA ASN A 120 8.38 -21.64 -0.06
C ASN A 120 7.33 -21.02 -1.01
N ARG A 121 6.05 -21.04 -0.63
CA ARG A 121 4.97 -20.39 -1.39
C ARG A 121 5.06 -18.87 -1.25
N LEU A 122 5.27 -18.38 -0.04
CA LEU A 122 5.30 -16.96 0.29
C LEU A 122 6.52 -16.22 -0.27
N CYS A 123 7.69 -16.86 -0.35
CA CYS A 123 8.90 -16.26 -0.93
C CYS A 123 8.99 -16.38 -2.46
N GLY A 124 8.05 -17.10 -3.11
CA GLY A 124 7.99 -17.23 -4.57
C GLY A 124 8.70 -18.46 -5.14
N SER A 125 9.30 -19.33 -4.31
CA SER A 125 9.96 -20.57 -4.77
C SER A 125 9.00 -21.53 -5.48
N THR A 126 7.75 -21.62 -5.02
CA THR A 126 6.74 -22.44 -5.71
C THR A 126 6.29 -21.80 -7.03
N ALA A 127 6.17 -20.48 -7.08
CA ALA A 127 5.77 -19.76 -8.29
C ALA A 127 6.81 -19.90 -9.41
N ILE A 128 8.09 -19.70 -9.09
CA ILE A 128 9.18 -19.92 -10.06
C ILE A 128 9.24 -21.38 -10.55
N ALA A 129 9.01 -22.36 -9.67
CA ALA A 129 8.98 -23.77 -10.07
C ALA A 129 7.84 -24.07 -11.07
N LYS A 130 6.64 -23.51 -10.85
CA LYS A 130 5.51 -23.65 -11.77
C LYS A 130 5.75 -22.96 -13.11
N ILE A 131 6.30 -21.75 -13.09
CA ILE A 131 6.61 -21.01 -14.33
C ILE A 131 7.69 -21.73 -15.13
N LYS A 132 8.70 -22.30 -14.45
CA LYS A 132 9.71 -23.16 -15.08
C LYS A 132 9.10 -24.36 -15.80
N GLU A 133 8.10 -25.00 -15.20
CA GLU A 133 7.38 -26.13 -15.81
C GLU A 133 6.54 -25.70 -17.01
N GLN A 134 5.84 -24.57 -16.92
CA GLN A 134 4.93 -24.06 -17.94
C GLN A 134 5.64 -23.42 -19.14
N ALA A 135 6.73 -22.68 -18.92
CA ALA A 135 7.45 -21.94 -19.95
C ALA A 135 8.54 -22.76 -20.67
N GLY A 136 8.72 -24.03 -20.30
CA GLY A 136 9.60 -24.96 -21.01
C GLY A 136 11.04 -24.47 -21.19
N TRP A 137 11.74 -24.09 -20.12
CA TRP A 137 13.22 -23.97 -19.92
C TRP A 137 14.17 -23.45 -21.03
N LYS A 138 13.74 -23.13 -22.25
CA LYS A 138 14.64 -22.92 -23.39
C LYS A 138 14.99 -21.46 -23.68
N SER A 139 14.37 -20.51 -22.98
CA SER A 139 14.53 -19.07 -23.26
C SER A 139 15.37 -18.30 -22.25
N PHE A 140 15.82 -18.91 -21.14
CA PHE A 140 16.55 -18.17 -20.09
C PHE A 140 18.03 -18.53 -20.08
N ASP A 141 18.88 -17.50 -20.08
CA ASP A 141 20.28 -17.70 -19.71
C ASP A 141 20.39 -18.03 -18.21
N ALA A 142 21.30 -18.96 -17.88
CA ALA A 142 21.53 -19.41 -16.52
C ALA A 142 21.88 -18.26 -15.53
N PRO A 143 22.66 -17.23 -15.92
CA PRO A 143 22.94 -16.09 -15.05
C PRO A 143 21.69 -15.32 -14.60
N THR A 144 20.73 -15.09 -15.49
CA THR A 144 19.50 -14.36 -15.17
C THR A 144 18.63 -15.15 -14.20
N LEU A 145 18.51 -16.46 -14.41
CA LEU A 145 17.78 -17.31 -13.49
C LEU A 145 18.43 -17.36 -12.09
N ALA A 146 19.75 -17.43 -12.03
CA ALA A 146 20.50 -17.44 -10.78
C ALA A 146 20.29 -16.14 -9.97
N LYS A 147 20.12 -14.98 -10.63
CA LYS A 147 19.79 -13.72 -9.95
C LYS A 147 18.41 -13.77 -9.27
N LEU A 148 17.40 -14.27 -9.97
CA LEU A 148 16.05 -14.42 -9.42
C LEU A 148 16.04 -15.40 -8.24
N GLU A 149 16.71 -16.54 -8.40
CA GLU A 149 16.83 -17.54 -7.33
C GLU A 149 17.55 -16.98 -6.09
N ALA A 150 18.62 -16.21 -6.29
CA ALA A 150 19.32 -15.55 -5.19
C ALA A 150 18.44 -14.52 -4.46
N ALA A 151 17.63 -13.74 -5.19
CA ALA A 151 16.68 -12.80 -4.59
C ALA A 151 15.58 -13.52 -3.80
N ILE A 152 15.04 -14.62 -4.34
CA ILE A 152 14.05 -15.47 -3.67
C ILE A 152 14.63 -16.08 -2.38
N GLU A 153 15.86 -16.60 -2.43
CA GLU A 153 16.52 -17.15 -1.24
C GLU A 153 16.84 -16.08 -0.19
N ALA A 154 17.17 -14.85 -0.60
CA ALA A 154 17.33 -13.73 0.32
C ALA A 154 16.01 -13.36 1.02
N LEU A 155 14.90 -13.29 0.28
CA LEU A 155 13.56 -13.07 0.83
C LEU A 155 13.14 -14.21 1.77
N LYS A 156 13.41 -15.46 1.37
CA LYS A 156 13.15 -16.66 2.16
C LYS A 156 13.92 -16.67 3.48
N ALA A 157 15.21 -16.32 3.45
CA ALA A 157 16.02 -16.23 4.66
C ALA A 157 15.47 -15.17 5.63
N ASP A 158 14.98 -14.05 5.11
CA ASP A 158 14.32 -13.03 5.93
C ASP A 158 13.02 -13.54 6.54
N LEU A 159 12.12 -14.10 5.73
CA LEU A 159 10.85 -14.66 6.19
C LEU A 159 11.05 -15.84 7.16
N GLY A 160 12.16 -16.55 7.08
CA GLY A 160 12.50 -17.65 7.98
C GLY A 160 13.13 -17.22 9.31
N THR A 161 13.59 -15.97 9.45
CA THR A 161 14.32 -15.48 10.63
C THR A 161 13.57 -14.34 11.31
N ASN A 162 13.64 -14.30 12.65
CA ASN A 162 13.06 -13.22 13.48
C ASN A 162 11.61 -12.88 13.08
N TYR A 163 10.82 -13.90 12.72
CA TYR A 163 9.55 -13.70 12.03
C TYR A 163 8.55 -12.86 12.83
N ASN A 164 8.57 -13.02 14.15
CA ASN A 164 7.77 -12.27 15.12
C ASN A 164 8.62 -11.44 16.09
N GLN A 165 9.92 -11.31 15.85
CA GLN A 165 10.81 -10.49 16.66
C GLN A 165 10.98 -9.16 15.95
N PHE A 166 10.33 -8.14 16.50
CA PHE A 166 10.38 -6.79 15.95
C PHE A 166 11.24 -5.91 16.82
N THR A 167 12.24 -5.29 16.21
CA THR A 167 13.05 -4.26 16.82
C THR A 167 12.33 -2.93 16.58
N PRO A 168 11.75 -2.30 17.62
CA PRO A 168 11.14 -1.00 17.45
C PRO A 168 12.20 -0.02 16.94
N MET A 169 11.91 0.64 15.82
CA MET A 169 12.76 1.70 15.29
C MET A 169 12.76 2.90 16.23
N THR A 170 13.77 3.77 16.13
CA THR A 170 13.80 5.03 16.88
C THR A 170 12.50 5.79 16.60
N PRO A 171 11.62 6.01 17.60
CA PRO A 171 10.20 6.31 17.38
C PRO A 171 9.90 7.73 16.86
N HIS A 172 10.91 8.48 16.41
CA HIS A 172 10.81 9.92 16.16
C HIS A 172 11.04 10.35 14.72
N LEU A 173 11.29 9.42 13.79
CA LEU A 173 11.52 9.74 12.39
C LEU A 173 10.56 8.97 11.48
N ASP A 174 9.95 9.68 10.53
CA ASP A 174 9.25 9.06 9.42
C ASP A 174 10.26 8.25 8.60
N TYR A 175 9.85 7.04 8.20
CA TYR A 175 10.63 6.20 7.31
C TYR A 175 9.92 6.09 5.98
N VAL A 176 10.64 6.45 4.93
CA VAL A 176 10.19 6.34 3.55
C VAL A 176 11.25 5.61 2.76
N ARG A 177 10.82 4.65 1.94
CA ARG A 177 11.65 3.98 0.94
C ARG A 177 10.91 3.95 -0.37
N ASP A 178 11.62 4.32 -1.42
CA ASP A 178 11.12 4.29 -2.78
C ASP A 178 11.80 3.16 -3.55
N TRP A 179 11.03 2.53 -4.42
CA TRP A 179 11.54 1.59 -5.39
C TRP A 179 10.92 1.88 -6.75
N VAL A 180 11.79 1.92 -7.75
CA VAL A 180 11.42 2.01 -9.16
C VAL A 180 11.90 0.74 -9.87
N PRO A 181 11.14 0.25 -10.85
CA PRO A 181 11.59 -0.86 -11.68
C PRO A 181 12.94 -0.57 -12.32
N PRO A 182 13.83 -1.57 -12.43
CA PRO A 182 15.13 -1.41 -13.08
C PRO A 182 15.02 -1.25 -14.60
N ASP A 183 13.90 -1.69 -15.20
CA ASP A 183 13.65 -1.51 -16.62
C ASP A 183 13.26 -0.04 -16.89
N PRO A 184 14.07 0.72 -17.65
CA PRO A 184 13.77 2.12 -17.96
C PRO A 184 12.51 2.29 -18.81
N ASN A 185 12.03 1.21 -19.46
CA ASN A 185 10.78 1.21 -20.22
C ASN A 185 9.56 0.88 -19.36
N SER A 186 9.74 0.61 -18.05
CA SER A 186 8.61 0.44 -17.15
C SER A 186 7.93 1.79 -16.91
N THR A 187 6.72 1.91 -17.45
CA THR A 187 5.95 3.15 -17.46
C THR A 187 4.88 3.19 -16.38
N SER A 188 4.56 2.09 -15.71
CA SER A 188 3.42 2.07 -14.80
C SER A 188 3.81 1.92 -13.33
N LEU A 189 4.58 0.89 -12.98
CA LEU A 189 4.74 0.51 -11.57
C LEU A 189 5.67 1.44 -10.80
N ARG A 190 5.23 1.88 -9.62
CA ARG A 190 6.06 2.50 -8.59
C ARG A 190 5.74 1.87 -7.23
N MET A 191 6.76 1.66 -6.40
CA MET A 191 6.53 1.11 -5.07
C MET A 191 7.11 2.01 -3.98
N HIS A 192 6.37 2.10 -2.89
CA HIS A 192 6.74 2.88 -1.72
C HIS A 192 6.53 2.06 -0.46
N PHE A 193 7.41 2.26 0.50
CA PHE A 193 7.22 1.86 1.89
C PHE A 193 7.21 3.11 2.73
N THR A 194 6.17 3.28 3.53
CA THR A 194 6.01 4.41 4.44
C THR A 194 5.80 3.90 5.86
N SER A 195 6.35 4.60 6.83
CA SER A 195 6.09 4.37 8.25
C SER A 195 6.22 5.70 8.96
N ARG A 196 5.15 6.15 9.60
CA ARG A 196 5.03 7.54 10.04
C ARG A 196 5.19 7.68 11.56
N ALA A 197 6.27 8.32 12.00
CA ALA A 197 6.66 8.39 13.40
C ALA A 197 5.49 8.73 14.32
N LYS A 198 5.35 7.93 15.38
CA LYS A 198 4.52 8.30 16.51
C LYS A 198 5.25 9.42 17.29
N PRO A 199 4.77 10.68 17.25
CA PRO A 199 5.42 11.79 17.93
C PRO A 199 5.35 11.50 19.42
N HIS A 200 6.23 12.13 20.19
CA HIS A 200 6.14 12.08 21.64
C HIS A 200 4.78 12.64 22.09
N GLU A 201 3.85 11.74 22.40
CA GLU A 201 2.58 12.07 23.01
C GLU A 201 2.84 12.42 24.48
N ASP A 202 3.03 13.70 24.79
CA ASP A 202 2.85 14.18 26.17
C ASP A 202 1.34 14.14 26.46
N ASN A 203 0.96 13.55 27.59
CA ASN A 203 -0.41 13.38 28.10
C ASN A 203 -1.15 14.72 28.39
N ARG A 204 -0.63 15.83 27.88
CA ARG A 204 -1.15 17.18 28.06
C ARG A 204 -1.25 17.84 26.69
N ASN A 205 -2.26 17.45 25.89
CA ASN A 205 -2.98 18.30 24.90
C ASN A 205 -3.76 17.44 23.87
N ILE A 206 -5.02 17.12 24.17
CA ILE A 206 -6.06 16.88 23.14
C ILE A 206 -6.80 18.24 23.00
N MET A 207 -7.26 18.81 21.87
CA MET A 207 -7.68 18.46 20.49
C MET A 207 -7.60 19.80 19.68
N VAL A 208 -7.55 19.93 18.36
CA VAL A 208 -8.49 19.50 17.31
C VAL A 208 -7.83 19.69 15.92
N GLN A 209 -8.32 18.97 14.90
CA GLN A 209 -8.13 19.25 13.47
C GLN A 209 -8.50 20.72 13.11
N HIS A 210 -8.30 21.16 11.86
CA HIS A 210 -9.30 22.06 11.30
C HIS A 210 -10.65 21.35 11.40
N VAL A 211 -11.42 21.81 12.38
CA VAL A 211 -12.74 21.33 12.72
C VAL A 211 -13.69 21.97 11.73
N ALA A 212 -14.81 21.29 11.47
CA ALA A 212 -15.97 21.97 10.89
C ALA A 212 -16.23 23.31 11.63
N VAL A 213 -16.73 24.30 10.90
CA VAL A 213 -17.19 25.60 11.44
C VAL A 213 -17.93 25.39 12.76
N GLY A 214 -17.58 26.16 13.79
CA GLY A 214 -18.24 26.07 15.11
C GLY A 214 -17.36 25.64 16.30
N THR A 215 -16.04 25.49 16.12
CA THR A 215 -15.13 25.01 17.19
C THR A 215 -14.17 26.09 17.70
N TRP A 216 -13.83 26.03 19.00
CA TRP A 216 -13.15 27.10 19.75
C TRP A 216 -11.69 26.76 20.13
N TYR A 217 -10.77 27.75 20.08
CA TYR A 217 -9.32 27.60 20.35
C TYR A 217 -8.67 28.84 21.03
N TYR A 218 -7.49 28.70 21.66
CA TYR A 218 -6.70 29.79 22.26
C TYR A 218 -5.18 29.52 22.21
N LYS A 219 -4.33 30.57 22.26
CA LYS A 219 -2.86 30.44 22.20
C LYS A 219 -2.23 30.24 23.58
N VAL A 220 -1.25 29.36 23.68
CA VAL A 220 -0.51 29.09 24.93
C VAL A 220 0.98 29.42 24.75
N PRO A 221 1.55 30.34 25.57
CA PRO A 221 2.98 30.66 25.52
C PRO A 221 3.87 29.48 25.92
N PRO A 222 5.12 29.41 25.43
CA PRO A 222 6.02 28.27 25.65
C PRO A 222 6.31 27.90 27.11
N ASN A 223 6.12 28.84 28.05
CA ASN A 223 6.44 28.66 29.47
C ASN A 223 5.23 28.85 30.41
N ALA A 224 4.01 28.72 29.89
CA ALA A 224 2.80 28.95 30.68
C ALA A 224 2.56 27.84 31.72
N THR A 225 2.38 28.24 32.98
CA THR A 225 2.11 27.34 34.10
C THR A 225 0.66 26.84 34.10
N PRO A 226 0.35 25.67 34.70
CA PRO A 226 -1.00 25.12 34.70
C PRO A 226 -2.10 26.06 35.27
N GLN A 227 -1.78 26.89 36.28
CA GLN A 227 -2.72 27.92 36.78
C GLN A 227 -3.06 28.97 35.71
N GLN A 228 -2.09 29.35 34.87
CA GLN A 228 -2.30 30.34 33.79
C GLN A 228 -3.16 29.79 32.66
N TRP A 229 -3.23 28.46 32.47
CA TRP A 229 -4.05 27.85 31.42
C TRP A 229 -5.55 28.05 31.62
N LEU A 230 -6.02 28.10 32.87
CA LEU A 230 -7.43 28.37 33.19
C LEU A 230 -7.83 29.81 32.86
N GLU A 231 -6.90 30.75 33.00
CA GLU A 231 -7.11 32.15 32.64
C GLU A 231 -7.09 32.34 31.13
N LEU A 232 -6.17 31.67 30.42
CA LEU A 232 -6.07 31.73 28.95
C LEU A 232 -7.31 31.20 28.20
N ARG A 233 -8.09 30.31 28.83
CA ARG A 233 -9.39 29.82 28.29
C ARG A 233 -10.47 30.89 28.23
N ARG A 234 -10.30 32.02 28.92
CA ARG A 234 -11.22 33.16 28.82
C ARG A 234 -11.10 33.88 27.48
N ASP A 235 -9.98 33.69 26.78
CA ASP A 235 -9.67 34.34 25.51
C ASP A 235 -9.84 33.40 24.29
N CYS A 236 -10.65 32.33 24.44
CA CYS A 236 -10.99 31.42 23.36
C CYS A 236 -11.66 32.14 22.17
N ARG A 237 -11.36 31.70 20.95
CA ARG A 237 -11.93 32.19 19.69
C ARG A 237 -12.53 31.05 18.89
N GLU A 238 -13.64 31.30 18.22
CA GLU A 238 -14.27 30.36 17.30
C GLU A 238 -13.58 30.38 15.92
N MET A 239 -13.45 29.22 15.29
CA MET A 239 -12.87 29.08 13.94
C MET A 239 -13.88 29.48 12.85
N VAL A 240 -13.48 30.38 11.94
CA VAL A 240 -14.28 30.92 10.83
C VAL A 240 -13.47 30.90 9.52
N TYR A 241 -14.07 30.51 8.39
CA TYR A 241 -13.39 30.45 7.09
C TYR A 241 -13.02 31.84 6.51
N ALA A 242 -12.00 31.88 5.63
CA ALA A 242 -11.60 33.04 4.81
C ALA A 242 -10.92 34.21 5.55
N GLN A 243 -9.98 33.90 6.45
CA GLN A 243 -9.08 34.88 7.07
C GLN A 243 -7.69 34.82 6.40
N PRO A 244 -6.85 35.87 6.48
CA PRO A 244 -5.57 36.00 5.76
C PRO A 244 -4.52 34.91 6.03
N ASP A 245 -4.78 33.99 6.96
CA ASP A 245 -3.92 32.84 7.28
C ASP A 245 -4.29 31.58 6.43
N ASP A 246 -5.37 31.64 5.64
CA ASP A 246 -5.66 30.71 4.54
C ASP A 246 -4.71 31.04 3.38
N ASP A 247 -3.85 30.07 3.03
CA ASP A 247 -2.91 30.18 1.92
C ASP A 247 -3.41 29.22 0.84
N ASP A 248 -3.94 29.78 -0.25
CA ASP A 248 -4.78 29.08 -1.24
C ASP A 248 -4.06 28.00 -2.07
N LEU A 249 -2.73 27.92 -1.98
CA LEU A 249 -1.90 26.94 -2.71
C LEU A 249 -1.37 25.81 -1.82
N ASN A 250 -1.62 25.87 -0.52
CA ASN A 250 -1.21 24.83 0.41
C ASN A 250 -2.43 24.00 0.80
N VAL A 251 -2.54 22.80 0.25
CA VAL A 251 -3.40 21.74 0.80
C VAL A 251 -2.86 21.41 2.19
N LYS A 252 -3.32 22.16 3.20
CA LYS A 252 -2.90 22.01 4.61
C LYS A 252 -3.62 20.82 5.23
N VAL A 253 -3.08 19.62 5.04
CA VAL A 253 -3.53 18.40 5.75
C VAL A 253 -2.73 18.23 7.05
N PRO A 254 -3.38 17.97 8.19
CA PRO A 254 -2.75 17.99 9.51
C PRO A 254 -1.73 16.87 9.75
N LEU A 255 -0.55 17.26 10.26
CA LEU A 255 0.54 16.40 10.73
C LEU A 255 0.29 15.80 12.14
N ARG A 256 -0.92 15.32 12.47
CA ARG A 256 -1.12 14.49 13.69
C ARG A 256 -1.04 13.00 13.41
N SER A 257 -0.18 12.30 14.13
CA SER A 257 0.09 10.84 14.01
C SER A 257 -0.72 10.00 15.01
N SER A 258 -1.73 10.58 15.65
CA SER A 258 -2.42 9.97 16.80
C SER A 258 -3.69 9.18 16.46
N HIS A 259 -3.88 8.73 15.21
CA HIS A 259 -5.17 8.15 14.77
C HIS A 259 -5.06 6.76 14.13
N GLY A 260 -3.95 6.05 14.33
CA GLY A 260 -3.71 4.73 13.72
C GLY A 260 -3.88 4.78 12.20
N LYS A 261 -4.51 3.75 11.62
CA LYS A 261 -4.70 3.59 10.16
C LYS A 261 -5.08 4.88 9.41
N ALA A 262 -6.01 5.69 9.93
CA ALA A 262 -6.43 6.93 9.25
C ALA A 262 -5.31 7.98 9.17
N GLY A 263 -4.49 8.11 10.22
CA GLY A 263 -3.34 9.02 10.24
C GLY A 263 -2.21 8.58 9.31
N GLY A 264 -2.03 7.26 9.15
CA GLY A 264 -1.14 6.64 8.18
C GLY A 264 -1.55 6.90 6.74
N LEU A 265 -2.82 6.65 6.41
CA LEU A 265 -3.36 6.87 5.07
C LEU A 265 -3.25 8.33 4.64
N ASN A 266 -3.51 9.28 5.54
CA ASN A 266 -3.28 10.69 5.27
C ASN A 266 -1.79 10.99 5.03
N PHE A 267 -0.88 10.33 5.74
CA PHE A 267 0.56 10.50 5.50
C PHE A 267 0.96 9.96 4.13
N VAL A 268 0.46 8.78 3.74
CA VAL A 268 0.67 8.21 2.41
C VAL A 268 0.19 9.17 1.33
N ASP A 269 -1.03 9.70 1.44
CA ASP A 269 -1.59 10.62 0.44
C ASP A 269 -0.73 11.88 0.25
N ASN A 270 -0.32 12.50 1.37
CA ASN A 270 0.57 13.66 1.34
C ASN A 270 1.95 13.31 0.75
N TYR A 271 2.53 12.19 1.17
CA TYR A 271 3.82 11.73 0.69
C TYR A 271 3.80 11.48 -0.81
N ILE A 272 2.81 10.74 -1.30
CA ILE A 272 2.65 10.43 -2.72
C ILE A 272 2.38 11.69 -3.52
N SER A 273 1.62 12.66 -3.01
CA SER A 273 1.45 13.95 -3.67
C SER A 273 2.80 14.67 -3.86
N ILE A 274 3.61 14.77 -2.80
CA ILE A 274 4.94 15.41 -2.86
C ILE A 274 5.92 14.66 -3.77
N VAL A 275 5.93 13.32 -3.70
CA VAL A 275 6.81 12.50 -4.55
C VAL A 275 6.38 12.56 -5.99
N ASN A 276 5.08 12.49 -6.26
CA ASN A 276 4.55 12.61 -7.59
C ASN A 276 4.81 14.00 -8.15
N ASP A 277 4.69 15.09 -7.41
CA ASP A 277 4.93 16.44 -7.98
C ASP A 277 6.37 16.69 -8.48
N ARG A 278 7.29 15.73 -8.34
CA ARG A 278 8.60 15.78 -8.98
C ARG A 278 8.51 15.51 -10.49
N PRO A 279 9.14 16.33 -11.35
CA PRO A 279 9.07 16.15 -12.81
C PRO A 279 9.42 14.74 -13.31
N GLU A 280 10.39 14.07 -12.67
CA GLU A 280 10.81 12.72 -13.03
C GLU A 280 9.80 11.61 -12.71
N ASN A 281 8.81 11.90 -11.85
CA ASN A 281 7.78 10.96 -11.44
C ASN A 281 6.45 11.17 -12.18
N MET A 282 6.34 12.27 -12.92
CA MET A 282 5.15 12.70 -13.66
C MET A 282 5.26 12.42 -15.15
N TYR A 283 4.18 12.70 -15.87
CA TYR A 283 4.15 12.58 -17.33
C TYR A 283 4.69 13.84 -18.02
N GLY A 284 4.61 15.01 -17.35
CA GLY A 284 4.88 16.29 -17.98
C GLY A 284 3.80 16.67 -18.99
N THR A 285 2.57 16.18 -18.80
CA THR A 285 1.42 16.35 -19.69
C THR A 285 0.19 16.75 -18.90
N GLU A 286 -0.92 17.05 -19.57
CA GLU A 286 -2.21 17.35 -18.92
C GLU A 286 -2.74 16.22 -18.03
N GLN A 287 -2.24 14.98 -18.21
CA GLN A 287 -2.57 13.84 -17.35
C GLN A 287 -2.12 14.07 -15.89
N ASP A 288 -1.16 14.97 -15.66
CA ASP A 288 -0.70 15.36 -14.32
C ASP A 288 -1.79 16.07 -13.49
N GLU A 289 -2.80 16.64 -14.15
CA GLU A 289 -3.96 17.32 -13.53
C GLU A 289 -5.18 16.39 -13.40
N ALA A 290 -5.07 15.15 -13.89
CA ALA A 290 -6.19 14.22 -13.91
C ALA A 290 -6.54 13.67 -12.50
N PRO A 291 -7.75 13.13 -12.30
CA PRO A 291 -8.12 12.50 -11.04
C PRO A 291 -7.34 11.21 -10.75
N SER A 292 -7.22 10.87 -9.47
CA SER A 292 -6.56 9.64 -9.01
C SER A 292 -7.54 8.68 -8.36
N LEU A 293 -7.26 7.37 -8.44
CA LEU A 293 -8.01 6.33 -7.72
C LEU A 293 -7.20 5.79 -6.55
N TYR A 294 -7.88 5.56 -5.42
CA TYR A 294 -7.28 5.04 -4.20
C TYR A 294 -7.95 3.72 -3.82
N ALA A 295 -7.15 2.67 -3.67
CA ALA A 295 -7.58 1.36 -3.19
C ALA A 295 -6.86 1.04 -1.89
N ILE A 296 -7.61 0.66 -0.85
CA ILE A 296 -7.07 0.47 0.50
C ILE A 296 -7.48 -0.90 1.03
N ALA A 297 -6.53 -1.64 1.58
CA ALA A 297 -6.79 -2.90 2.27
C ALA A 297 -5.87 -3.06 3.49
N ASP A 298 -6.36 -3.74 4.54
CA ASP A 298 -5.50 -4.21 5.62
C ASP A 298 -4.57 -5.32 5.12
N ALA A 299 -3.41 -5.49 5.76
CA ALA A 299 -2.40 -6.47 5.35
C ALA A 299 -2.88 -7.93 5.42
N ARG A 300 -3.96 -8.23 6.15
CA ARG A 300 -4.60 -9.56 6.12
C ARG A 300 -5.35 -9.86 4.82
N HIS A 301 -5.76 -8.84 4.07
CA HIS A 301 -6.45 -9.02 2.80
C HIS A 301 -5.45 -9.11 1.66
N GLN A 302 -5.79 -9.84 0.60
CA GLN A 302 -4.96 -9.93 -0.59
C GLN A 302 -5.82 -9.61 -1.80
N TYR A 303 -5.43 -8.57 -2.54
CA TYR A 303 -6.04 -8.25 -3.82
C TYR A 303 -5.86 -9.44 -4.78
N GLN A 304 -6.89 -9.73 -5.56
CA GLN A 304 -6.82 -10.73 -6.62
C GLN A 304 -6.41 -10.04 -7.94
N PRO A 305 -5.78 -10.77 -8.88
CA PRO A 305 -5.27 -10.17 -10.12
C PRO A 305 -6.31 -9.45 -10.98
N ASP A 306 -7.59 -9.83 -10.84
CA ASP A 306 -8.73 -9.25 -11.57
C ASP A 306 -9.45 -8.12 -10.81
N PHE A 307 -8.95 -7.72 -9.64
CA PHE A 307 -9.60 -6.72 -8.78
C PHE A 307 -9.82 -5.39 -9.50
N PHE A 308 -8.77 -4.80 -10.08
CA PHE A 308 -8.87 -3.50 -10.74
C PHE A 308 -9.56 -3.57 -12.10
N ILE A 309 -9.45 -4.71 -12.79
CA ILE A 309 -10.24 -5.01 -14.00
C ILE A 309 -11.74 -4.92 -13.69
N SER A 310 -12.13 -5.39 -12.51
CA SER A 310 -13.54 -5.40 -12.07
C SER A 310 -13.99 -4.07 -11.46
N CYS A 311 -13.10 -3.35 -10.76
CA CYS A 311 -13.45 -2.17 -9.98
C CYS A 311 -13.30 -0.84 -10.73
N VAL A 312 -12.27 -0.67 -11.56
CA VAL A 312 -12.01 0.59 -12.28
C VAL A 312 -13.21 1.00 -13.15
N PRO A 313 -13.85 0.10 -13.92
CA PRO A 313 -14.98 0.49 -14.78
C PRO A 313 -16.19 1.07 -14.04
N CYS A 314 -16.33 0.84 -12.73
CA CYS A 314 -17.43 1.40 -11.94
C CYS A 314 -17.34 2.93 -11.78
N PHE A 315 -16.17 3.53 -12.00
CA PHE A 315 -15.96 4.97 -11.95
C PHE A 315 -16.25 5.67 -13.28
N PHE A 316 -16.69 4.93 -14.31
CA PHE A 316 -16.88 5.45 -15.66
C PHE A 316 -18.29 5.23 -16.19
N GLN A 317 -18.72 6.09 -17.10
CA GLN A 317 -19.98 5.95 -17.83
C GLN A 317 -19.80 5.01 -19.03
N GLN A 318 -20.89 4.73 -19.75
CA GLN A 318 -20.85 3.87 -20.95
C GLN A 318 -20.05 4.48 -22.11
N ASP A 319 -19.89 5.80 -22.13
CA ASP A 319 -19.11 6.54 -23.12
C ASP A 319 -17.63 6.69 -22.72
N MET A 320 -17.18 5.93 -21.72
CA MET A 320 -15.80 5.95 -21.19
C MET A 320 -15.42 7.25 -20.46
N SER A 321 -16.35 8.19 -20.27
CA SER A 321 -16.09 9.38 -19.47
C SER A 321 -16.14 9.10 -17.97
N LEU A 322 -15.33 9.83 -17.19
CA LEU A 322 -15.33 9.69 -15.73
C LEU A 322 -16.69 10.08 -15.14
N ASN A 323 -17.29 9.16 -14.37
CA ASN A 323 -18.53 9.38 -13.67
C ASN A 323 -18.30 10.15 -12.37
N ARG A 324 -18.48 11.47 -12.42
CA ARG A 324 -18.33 12.38 -11.27
C ARG A 324 -19.32 12.14 -10.12
N SER A 325 -20.33 11.29 -10.30
CA SER A 325 -21.29 10.94 -9.26
C SER A 325 -20.87 9.73 -8.41
N VAL A 326 -19.83 9.00 -8.81
CA VAL A 326 -19.33 7.83 -8.07
C VAL A 326 -18.11 8.23 -7.25
N GLY A 327 -18.27 8.31 -5.93
CA GLY A 327 -17.19 8.67 -5.00
C GLY A 327 -16.36 7.49 -4.51
N PHE A 328 -16.91 6.27 -4.48
CA PHE A 328 -16.20 5.05 -4.10
C PHE A 328 -16.91 3.79 -4.62
N THR A 329 -16.16 2.69 -4.70
CA THR A 329 -16.68 1.33 -4.92
C THR A 329 -16.20 0.43 -3.78
N GLN A 330 -17.07 -0.46 -3.29
CA GLN A 330 -16.73 -1.39 -2.22
C GLN A 330 -16.75 -2.82 -2.77
N ALA A 331 -15.61 -3.50 -2.69
CA ALA A 331 -15.54 -4.93 -2.96
C ALA A 331 -15.95 -5.71 -1.70
N PRO A 332 -16.74 -6.80 -1.83
CA PRO A 332 -16.98 -7.76 -0.76
C PRO A 332 -15.66 -8.31 -0.21
N GLN A 333 -15.60 -8.51 1.10
CA GLN A 333 -14.44 -9.11 1.75
C GLN A 333 -14.64 -10.62 1.84
N HIS A 334 -13.59 -11.38 1.55
CA HIS A 334 -13.59 -12.83 1.70
C HIS A 334 -12.51 -13.25 2.70
N TYR A 335 -12.91 -14.06 3.68
CA TYR A 335 -12.06 -14.58 4.72
C TYR A 335 -11.93 -16.11 4.58
N PRO A 336 -10.76 -16.64 4.18
CA PRO A 336 -10.57 -18.08 4.00
C PRO A 336 -10.86 -18.90 5.25
N GLU A 337 -10.66 -18.34 6.44
CA GLU A 337 -10.97 -18.93 7.74
C GLU A 337 -12.48 -19.10 8.03
N HIS A 338 -13.34 -18.36 7.31
CA HIS A 338 -14.78 -18.36 7.50
C HIS A 338 -15.53 -18.97 6.31
N ALA A 339 -14.82 -19.58 5.36
CA ALA A 339 -15.43 -20.21 4.20
C ALA A 339 -16.38 -21.35 4.63
N ASP A 340 -17.67 -21.05 4.68
CA ASP A 340 -18.71 -22.06 4.80
C ASP A 340 -18.81 -22.81 3.47
N LYS A 341 -18.73 -24.14 3.53
CA LYS A 341 -18.90 -25.00 2.34
C LYS A 341 -20.33 -24.95 1.79
N PHE A 342 -21.28 -24.44 2.57
CA PHE A 342 -22.71 -24.37 2.22
C PHE A 342 -23.21 -22.95 1.92
N ASP A 343 -22.47 -21.91 2.31
CA ASP A 343 -22.81 -20.51 2.02
C ASP A 343 -21.58 -19.72 1.56
N TYR A 344 -21.26 -19.86 0.28
CA TYR A 344 -20.11 -19.19 -0.34
C TYR A 344 -20.38 -17.71 -0.66
N LEU A 345 -21.62 -17.24 -0.50
CA LEU A 345 -22.05 -15.88 -0.83
C LEU A 345 -22.10 -14.96 0.41
N ASP A 346 -22.29 -15.51 1.62
CA ASP A 346 -22.38 -14.75 2.87
C ASP A 346 -21.06 -14.78 3.67
N ASN A 347 -20.01 -14.16 3.12
CA ASN A 347 -18.71 -14.00 3.78
C ASN A 347 -18.46 -12.57 4.32
N ASN A 348 -19.44 -11.67 4.19
CA ASN A 348 -19.32 -10.29 4.63
C ASN A 348 -19.79 -10.13 6.08
N ASN A 349 -18.85 -9.88 7.00
CA ASN A 349 -19.10 -9.39 8.37
C ASN A 349 -19.83 -10.33 9.36
N ALA A 350 -19.61 -11.64 9.31
CA ALA A 350 -19.99 -12.50 10.43
C ALA A 350 -18.98 -12.43 11.61
N GLN A 351 -18.83 -11.24 12.22
CA GLN A 351 -18.62 -11.01 13.68
C GLN A 351 -18.50 -9.52 14.02
#